data_AF-A0A5A7T7X1-F1
#
_entry.id   AF-A0A5A7T7X1-F1
#
_cell.length_a   1.000
_cell.length_b   1.000
_cell.length_c   1.000
_cell.angle_alpha   90.00
_cell.angle_beta   90.00
_cell.angle_gamma   90.00
#
_symmetry.space_group_name_H-M   'P 1'
#
loop_
_entity.id
_entity.type
_entity.pdbx_description
1 polymer ?
#
loop_
_entity_poly.entity_id
_entity_poly.type
_entity_poly.pdbx_seq_one_letter_code
_entity_poly.pdbx_strand_id
1 'polypeptide(L)'
;MADNVFGNPITNSTLQAMPEYEGKTITRRDRAYVAFNMKNAQNKDRSARDHVEKLREEWGHGVATLCLIYNATGDTITFVCEHSWHGHIGSGPYPSEIANGQWGAFLHVKTAVVPSGSAGACVYRGLNNYGEVCDWMVAWSNPYYRLFADNTVS
;
A
#
# COMPACT_ATOMS: atom_id res chain seq x y z
N MET A 1 -10.76 4.16 -13.36
CA MET A 1 -9.94 3.02 -12.90
C MET A 1 -9.04 3.55 -11.81
N ALA A 2 -8.83 2.81 -10.72
CA ALA A 2 -7.81 3.18 -9.75
C ALA A 2 -6.46 2.80 -10.37
N ASP A 3 -5.82 3.75 -11.05
CA ASP A 3 -4.62 3.51 -11.90
C ASP A 3 -3.37 3.07 -11.10
N ASN A 4 -3.52 2.90 -9.78
CA ASN A 4 -2.47 2.58 -8.83
C ASN A 4 -2.85 1.45 -7.85
N VAL A 5 -3.85 0.62 -8.18
CA VAL A 5 -4.24 -0.58 -7.42
C VAL A 5 -4.10 -1.83 -8.28
N PHE A 6 -3.47 -2.88 -7.74
CA PHE A 6 -3.02 -4.06 -8.49
C PHE A 6 -3.48 -5.37 -7.86
N GLY A 7 -3.85 -6.31 -8.73
CA GLY A 7 -4.33 -7.64 -8.36
C GLY A 7 -5.85 -7.71 -8.20
N ASN A 8 -6.37 -8.93 -8.20
CA ASN A 8 -7.79 -9.19 -7.97
C ASN A 8 -8.10 -9.24 -6.47
N PRO A 9 -9.23 -8.67 -6.03
CA PRO A 9 -9.69 -8.81 -4.64
C PRO A 9 -9.89 -10.28 -4.25
N ILE A 10 -9.52 -10.60 -3.00
CA ILE A 10 -9.79 -11.90 -2.36
C ILE A 10 -11.03 -11.72 -1.50
N THR A 11 -12.13 -12.29 -1.99
CA THR A 11 -13.47 -12.18 -1.40
C THR A 11 -13.98 -13.54 -0.94
N ASN A 12 -15.19 -13.60 -0.41
CA ASN A 12 -15.83 -14.88 -0.09
C ASN A 12 -15.93 -15.79 -1.32
N SER A 13 -16.18 -15.27 -2.52
CA SER A 13 -16.27 -16.11 -3.72
C SER A 13 -14.93 -16.73 -4.09
N THR A 14 -13.83 -16.01 -3.87
CA THR A 14 -12.47 -16.55 -4.04
C THR A 14 -12.23 -17.75 -3.12
N LEU A 15 -12.66 -17.66 -1.86
CA LEU A 15 -12.50 -18.73 -0.88
C LEU A 15 -13.45 -19.90 -1.15
N GLN A 16 -14.71 -19.64 -1.54
CA GLN A 16 -15.68 -20.68 -1.89
C GLN A 16 -15.23 -21.59 -3.05
N ALA A 17 -14.37 -21.07 -3.93
CA ALA A 17 -13.79 -21.85 -5.02
C ALA A 17 -12.64 -22.77 -4.55
N MET A 18 -12.20 -22.67 -3.30
CA MET A 18 -11.11 -23.48 -2.74
C MET A 18 -11.68 -24.70 -1.99
N PRO A 19 -11.16 -25.91 -2.22
CA PRO A 19 -11.63 -27.12 -1.53
C PRO A 19 -11.57 -27.03 0.00
N GLU A 20 -10.61 -26.29 0.52
CA GLU A 20 -10.41 -26.09 1.97
C GLU A 20 -11.51 -25.27 2.66
N TYR A 21 -12.33 -24.53 1.91
CA TYR A 21 -13.46 -23.74 2.44
C TYR A 21 -14.83 -24.28 2.00
N GLU A 22 -14.89 -25.45 1.36
CA GLU A 22 -16.16 -26.05 0.96
C GLU A 22 -17.06 -26.33 2.17
N GLY A 23 -18.30 -25.82 2.13
CA GLY A 23 -19.27 -25.94 3.22
C GLY A 23 -18.94 -25.17 4.50
N LYS A 24 -17.86 -24.37 4.53
CA LYS A 24 -17.46 -23.59 5.71
C LYS A 24 -18.06 -22.19 5.69
N THR A 25 -18.39 -21.67 6.86
CA THR A 25 -18.70 -20.24 7.04
C THR A 25 -17.42 -19.44 6.94
N ILE A 26 -17.28 -18.66 5.87
CA ILE A 26 -16.09 -17.83 5.63
C ILE A 26 -16.14 -16.59 6.51
N THR A 27 -15.09 -16.42 7.30
CA THR A 27 -14.89 -15.24 8.14
C THR A 27 -13.93 -14.25 7.49
N ARG A 28 -13.87 -13.04 8.04
CA ARG A 28 -12.87 -12.03 7.68
C ARG A 28 -11.44 -12.53 7.88
N ARG A 29 -11.19 -13.26 8.98
CA ARG A 29 -9.87 -13.83 9.28
C ARG A 29 -9.41 -14.81 8.21
N ASP A 30 -10.33 -15.59 7.65
CA ASP A 30 -10.03 -16.51 6.56
C ASP A 30 -9.62 -15.75 5.29
N ARG A 31 -10.38 -14.70 4.93
CA ARG A 31 -10.03 -13.82 3.80
C ARG A 31 -8.67 -13.15 3.98
N ALA A 32 -8.37 -12.68 5.19
CA ALA A 32 -7.09 -12.08 5.56
C ALA A 32 -5.93 -13.08 5.42
N TYR A 33 -6.13 -14.31 5.92
CA TYR A 33 -5.16 -15.39 5.85
C TYR A 33 -4.84 -15.79 4.39
N VAL A 34 -5.87 -15.98 3.57
CA VAL A 34 -5.70 -16.28 2.15
C VAL A 34 -5.02 -15.13 1.43
N ALA A 35 -5.39 -13.88 1.71
CA ALA A 35 -4.72 -12.72 1.14
C ALA A 35 -3.22 -12.70 1.48
N PHE A 36 -2.87 -12.86 2.75
CA PHE A 36 -1.48 -12.90 3.16
C PHE A 36 -0.66 -13.97 2.40
N ASN A 37 -1.22 -15.16 2.23
CA ASN A 37 -0.57 -16.25 1.49
C ASN A 37 -0.48 -16.02 -0.02
N MET A 38 -1.40 -15.22 -0.57
CA MET A 38 -1.46 -14.92 -2.00
C MET A 38 -0.82 -13.56 -2.37
N LYS A 39 -0.02 -12.95 -1.48
CA LYS A 39 0.52 -11.59 -1.71
C LYS A 39 1.27 -11.40 -3.03
N ASN A 40 2.01 -12.42 -3.47
CA ASN A 40 2.80 -12.41 -4.71
C ASN A 40 2.16 -13.26 -5.83
N ALA A 41 0.94 -13.77 -5.61
CA ALA A 41 0.25 -14.56 -6.63
C ALA A 41 -0.08 -13.69 -7.85
N GLN A 42 0.00 -14.27 -9.06
CA GLN A 42 -0.35 -13.59 -10.32
C GLN A 42 0.52 -12.35 -10.62
N ASN A 43 1.75 -12.29 -10.10
CA ASN A 43 2.71 -11.18 -10.33
C ASN A 43 2.20 -9.78 -9.93
N LYS A 44 1.16 -9.69 -9.09
CA LYS A 44 0.56 -8.40 -8.71
C LYS A 44 1.50 -7.51 -7.90
N ASP A 45 2.41 -8.11 -7.15
CA ASP A 45 3.51 -7.42 -6.46
C ASP A 45 4.48 -6.79 -7.47
N ARG A 46 4.82 -7.53 -8.53
CA ARG A 46 5.64 -7.01 -9.62
C ARG A 46 4.95 -5.89 -10.38
N SER A 47 3.66 -6.03 -10.71
CA SER A 47 2.91 -4.95 -11.37
C SER A 47 2.87 -3.66 -10.55
N ALA A 48 2.67 -3.79 -9.23
CA ALA A 48 2.69 -2.64 -8.33
C ALA A 48 4.08 -1.99 -8.27
N ARG A 49 5.14 -2.81 -8.22
CA ARG A 49 6.53 -2.35 -8.23
C ARG A 49 6.91 -1.67 -9.54
N ASP A 50 6.64 -2.31 -10.68
CA ASP A 50 6.93 -1.78 -12.01
C ASP A 50 6.23 -0.42 -12.23
N HIS A 51 5.02 -0.25 -11.67
CA HIS A 51 4.31 1.03 -11.70
C HIS A 51 5.07 2.14 -10.96
N VAL A 52 5.47 1.94 -9.70
CA VAL A 52 6.19 2.97 -8.93
C VAL A 52 7.62 3.19 -9.42
N GLU A 53 8.26 2.17 -9.99
CA GLU A 53 9.55 2.31 -10.68
C GLU A 53 9.41 3.19 -11.92
N LYS A 54 8.35 3.00 -12.72
CA LYS A 54 8.04 3.89 -13.84
C LYS A 54 7.78 5.33 -13.39
N LEU A 55 6.99 5.54 -12.33
CA LEU A 55 6.77 6.88 -11.77
C LEU A 55 8.08 7.52 -11.29
N ARG A 56 9.00 6.71 -10.74
CA ARG A 56 10.32 7.16 -10.31
C ARG A 56 11.20 7.56 -11.49
N GLU A 57 11.18 6.80 -12.57
CA GLU A 57 11.89 7.11 -13.81
C GLU A 57 11.37 8.40 -14.44
N GLU A 58 10.05 8.58 -14.51
CA GLU A 58 9.40 9.79 -15.01
C GLU A 58 9.74 11.03 -14.18
N TRP A 59 9.84 10.89 -12.85
CA TRP A 59 10.22 11.99 -11.96
C TRP A 59 11.73 12.30 -12.02
N GLY A 60 12.57 11.28 -12.17
CA GLY A 60 14.02 11.40 -12.36
C GLY A 60 14.87 11.31 -11.08
N HIS A 61 15.83 12.23 -10.96
CA HIS A 61 16.90 12.15 -9.95
C HIS A 61 16.55 12.86 -8.64
N GLY A 62 16.94 12.23 -7.52
CA GLY A 62 16.80 12.78 -6.18
C GLY A 62 16.32 11.75 -5.17
N VAL A 63 15.83 12.21 -4.03
CA VAL A 63 15.31 11.35 -2.96
C VAL A 63 13.83 11.12 -3.19
N ALA A 64 13.44 9.86 -3.33
CA ALA A 64 12.04 9.47 -3.36
C ALA A 64 11.86 8.12 -2.65
N THR A 65 10.64 7.91 -2.17
CA THR A 65 10.17 6.69 -1.51
C THR A 65 9.13 6.07 -2.41
N LEU A 66 9.41 4.84 -2.86
CA LEU A 66 8.47 4.03 -3.64
C LEU A 66 7.61 3.28 -2.62
N CYS A 67 6.35 3.66 -2.50
CA CYS A 67 5.45 3.13 -1.49
C CYS A 67 4.57 2.03 -2.08
N LEU A 68 4.56 0.87 -1.42
CA LEU A 68 3.75 -0.30 -1.77
C LEU A 68 3.01 -0.76 -0.52
N ILE A 69 1.67 -0.77 -0.57
CA ILE A 69 0.80 -1.18 0.55
C ILE A 69 0.00 -2.41 0.11
N TYR A 70 0.23 -3.54 0.77
CA TYR A 70 -0.59 -4.74 0.55
C TYR A 70 -1.69 -4.83 1.60
N ASN A 71 -2.94 -4.91 1.16
CA ASN A 71 -4.04 -5.12 2.09
C ASN A 71 -4.32 -6.61 2.30
N ALA A 72 -3.99 -7.11 3.49
CA ALA A 72 -4.36 -8.45 3.96
C ALA A 72 -5.22 -8.41 5.23
N THR A 73 -6.06 -7.38 5.38
CA THR A 73 -6.89 -7.20 6.58
C THR A 73 -8.15 -8.07 6.57
N GLY A 74 -8.53 -8.61 5.40
CA GLY A 74 -9.77 -9.36 5.21
C GLY A 74 -10.93 -8.53 4.65
N ASP A 75 -10.83 -7.20 4.63
CA ASP A 75 -11.81 -6.29 4.01
C ASP A 75 -11.11 -5.17 3.24
N THR A 76 -11.86 -4.34 2.51
CA THR A 76 -11.32 -3.14 1.86
C THR A 76 -10.88 -2.11 2.91
N ILE A 77 -9.73 -1.48 2.67
CA ILE A 77 -9.28 -0.30 3.41
C ILE A 77 -9.43 0.95 2.54
N THR A 78 -9.81 2.07 3.14
CA THR A 78 -10.08 3.33 2.44
C THR A 78 -9.14 4.43 2.93
N PHE A 79 -8.66 5.26 2.02
CA PHE A 79 -7.79 6.38 2.37
C PHE A 79 -8.55 7.42 3.21
N VAL A 80 -7.92 7.91 4.28
CA VAL A 80 -8.50 8.91 5.19
C VAL A 80 -7.81 10.24 5.04
N CYS A 81 -6.49 10.26 5.25
CA CYS A 81 -5.68 11.47 5.24
C CYS A 81 -4.19 11.13 5.11
N GLU A 82 -3.42 12.19 4.87
CA GLU A 82 -1.99 12.19 4.68
C GLU A 82 -1.33 13.36 5.41
N HIS A 83 -0.01 13.25 5.57
CA HIS A 83 0.81 14.36 5.98
C HIS A 83 2.19 14.26 5.32
N SER A 84 2.71 15.37 4.79
CA SER A 84 4.07 15.46 4.25
C SER A 84 4.90 16.41 5.12
N TRP A 85 5.81 15.86 5.93
CA TRP A 85 6.78 16.68 6.67
C TRP A 85 7.85 17.25 5.74
N HIS A 86 8.31 16.43 4.78
CA HIS A 86 9.29 16.83 3.77
C HIS A 86 8.98 16.19 2.42
N GLY A 87 8.97 17.00 1.37
CA GLY A 87 8.59 16.53 0.05
C GLY A 87 7.08 16.55 -0.16
N HIS A 88 6.61 15.80 -1.15
CA HIS A 88 5.20 15.72 -1.51
C HIS A 88 4.90 14.42 -2.28
N ILE A 89 3.61 14.15 -2.49
CA ILE A 89 3.16 13.09 -3.39
C ILE A 89 3.69 13.32 -4.82
N GLY A 90 4.17 12.26 -5.45
CA GLY A 90 4.64 12.27 -6.84
C GLY A 90 3.48 12.30 -7.84
N SER A 91 3.74 11.83 -9.06
CA SER A 91 2.69 11.66 -10.07
C SER A 91 1.76 10.51 -9.65
N GLY A 92 0.46 10.80 -9.55
CA GLY A 92 -0.56 9.85 -9.08
C GLY A 92 -0.97 10.08 -7.61
N PRO A 93 -2.27 9.94 -7.28
CA PRO A 93 -2.76 10.15 -5.93
C PRO A 93 -2.39 8.97 -5.00
N TYR A 94 -2.67 9.11 -3.71
CA TYR A 94 -2.78 7.93 -2.83
C TYR A 94 -3.94 7.04 -3.33
N PRO A 95 -3.79 5.70 -3.34
CA PRO A 95 -4.89 4.80 -3.66
C PRO A 95 -6.08 5.07 -2.72
N SER A 96 -7.25 5.40 -3.27
CA SER A 96 -8.43 5.76 -2.47
C SER A 96 -9.02 4.56 -1.74
N GLU A 97 -8.96 3.38 -2.37
CA GLU A 97 -9.43 2.11 -1.82
C GLU A 97 -8.47 1.00 -2.23
N ILE A 98 -8.15 0.11 -1.30
CA ILE A 98 -7.35 -1.08 -1.57
C ILE A 98 -8.16 -2.26 -1.04
N ALA A 99 -8.69 -3.12 -1.91
CA ALA A 99 -9.44 -4.28 -1.45
C ALA A 99 -8.52 -5.34 -0.84
N ASN A 100 -9.08 -6.21 0.01
CA ASN A 100 -8.35 -7.36 0.53
C ASN A 100 -7.73 -8.16 -0.62
N GLY A 101 -6.45 -8.47 -0.54
CA GLY A 101 -5.73 -9.21 -1.56
C GLY A 101 -5.03 -8.36 -2.63
N GLN A 102 -5.19 -7.04 -2.62
CA GLN A 102 -4.62 -6.10 -3.60
C GLN A 102 -3.41 -5.32 -3.04
N TRP A 103 -2.58 -4.83 -3.97
CA TRP A 103 -1.52 -3.86 -3.70
C TRP A 103 -1.99 -2.46 -4.11
N GLY A 104 -1.85 -1.46 -3.24
CA GLY A 104 -1.82 -0.06 -3.61
C GLY A 104 -0.38 0.41 -3.78
N ALA A 105 -0.13 1.28 -4.75
CA ALA A 105 1.20 1.79 -5.03
C ALA A 105 1.17 3.31 -5.21
N PHE A 106 2.19 4.02 -4.72
CA PHE A 106 2.34 5.45 -4.98
C PHE A 106 3.79 5.89 -4.78
N LEU A 107 4.14 7.06 -5.33
CA LEU A 107 5.46 7.65 -5.18
C LEU A 107 5.39 8.86 -4.26
N HIS A 108 6.31 8.98 -3.30
CA HIS A 108 6.50 10.22 -2.54
C HIS A 108 7.93 10.74 -2.77
N VAL A 109 8.06 12.00 -3.14
CA VAL A 109 9.30 12.59 -3.65
C VAL A 109 9.74 13.76 -2.79
N LYS A 110 11.04 14.06 -2.76
CA LYS A 110 11.53 15.33 -2.21
C LYS A 110 11.02 16.51 -3.03
N THR A 111 10.96 17.68 -2.39
CA THR A 111 10.78 18.94 -3.11
C THR A 111 12.02 19.22 -3.95
N ALA A 112 11.83 19.55 -5.23
CA ALA A 112 12.93 19.92 -6.12
C ALA A 112 13.74 21.09 -5.54
N VAL A 113 15.06 21.11 -5.82
CA VAL A 113 16.06 22.11 -5.37
C VAL A 113 16.20 22.33 -3.85
N VAL A 114 15.31 21.82 -3.01
CA VAL A 114 15.41 21.89 -1.54
C VAL A 114 16.31 20.76 -1.05
N PRO A 115 17.31 20.99 -0.16
CA PRO A 115 18.14 19.93 0.43
C PRO A 115 17.39 19.12 1.50
N SER A 116 16.14 18.72 1.22
CA SER A 116 15.30 17.86 2.06
C SER A 116 15.14 16.47 1.45
N GLY A 117 14.71 15.55 2.30
CA GLY A 117 14.36 14.17 1.94
C GLY A 117 12.90 14.02 1.52
N SER A 118 12.42 12.77 1.59
CA SER A 118 11.02 12.37 1.43
C SER A 118 10.53 11.81 2.76
N ALA A 119 9.67 12.54 3.47
CA ALA A 119 9.12 12.13 4.75
C ALA A 119 7.64 12.47 4.82
N GLY A 120 6.81 11.47 5.09
CA GLY A 120 5.36 11.61 5.11
C GLY A 120 4.68 10.41 5.76
N ALA A 121 3.38 10.52 5.90
CA ALA A 121 2.51 9.46 6.37
C ALA A 121 1.20 9.47 5.59
N CYS A 122 0.58 8.30 5.48
CA CYS A 122 -0.81 8.16 5.05
C CYS A 122 -1.57 7.25 6.01
N VAL A 123 -2.87 7.47 6.12
CA VAL A 123 -3.77 6.72 6.99
C VAL A 123 -4.85 6.07 6.15
N TYR A 124 -5.01 4.77 6.37
CA TYR A 124 -6.09 3.98 5.79
C TYR A 124 -7.02 3.48 6.88
N ARG A 125 -8.33 3.56 6.65
CA ARG A 125 -9.37 3.07 7.55
C ARG A 125 -9.95 1.77 7.07
N GLY A 126 -10.33 0.91 8.01
CA GLY A 126 -11.08 -0.30 7.74
C GLY A 126 -11.53 -0.89 9.06
N LEU A 127 -11.73 -2.20 9.09
CA LEU A 127 -12.14 -2.90 10.31
C LEU A 127 -10.96 -3.66 10.92
N ASN A 128 -10.98 -3.99 12.21
CA ASN A 128 -10.04 -4.90 12.86
C ASN A 128 -10.62 -6.33 12.92
N ASN A 129 -9.94 -7.24 13.62
CA ASN A 129 -10.40 -8.64 13.78
C ASN A 129 -11.74 -8.78 14.53
N TYR A 130 -12.14 -7.78 15.30
CA TYR A 130 -13.40 -7.73 16.03
C TYR A 130 -14.51 -7.02 15.25
N GLY A 131 -14.23 -6.56 14.02
CA GLY A 131 -15.19 -5.80 13.21
C GLY A 131 -15.33 -4.34 13.63
N GLU A 132 -14.40 -3.82 14.45
CA GLU A 132 -14.39 -2.43 14.89
C GLU A 132 -13.57 -1.58 13.93
N VAL A 133 -13.94 -0.31 13.77
CA VAL A 133 -13.20 0.63 12.92
C VAL A 133 -11.79 0.83 13.46
N CYS A 134 -10.80 0.70 12.58
CA CYS A 134 -9.38 0.86 12.88
C CYS A 134 -8.70 1.66 11.76
N ASP A 135 -7.79 2.54 12.15
CA ASP A 135 -6.98 3.35 11.25
C ASP A 135 -5.54 2.83 11.28
N TRP A 136 -5.01 2.44 10.12
CA TRP A 136 -3.61 2.05 9.94
C TRP A 136 -2.83 3.22 9.35
N MET A 137 -1.92 3.75 10.15
CA MET A 137 -0.94 4.73 9.69
C MET A 137 0.27 4.01 9.12
N VAL A 138 0.73 4.46 7.96
CA VAL A 138 2.02 4.09 7.38
C VAL A 138 2.84 5.37 7.25
N ALA A 139 3.98 5.43 7.91
CA ALA A 139 4.87 6.59 7.83
C ALA A 139 6.29 6.20 7.41
N TRP A 140 6.95 7.13 6.73
CA TRP A 140 8.31 6.95 6.23
C TRP A 140 9.13 8.22 6.42
N SER A 141 10.44 8.03 6.55
CA SER A 141 11.42 9.10 6.45
C SER A 141 12.65 8.61 5.68
N ASN A 142 12.89 9.24 4.55
CA ASN A 142 14.01 9.00 3.66
C ASN A 142 14.84 10.29 3.59
N PRO A 143 15.91 10.42 4.40
CA PRO A 143 16.65 11.67 4.55
C PRO A 143 17.54 11.98 3.33
N TYR A 144 17.79 13.27 3.10
CA TYR A 144 18.73 13.72 2.06
C TYR A 144 20.19 13.49 2.46
N TYR A 145 20.55 13.81 3.69
CA TYR A 145 21.90 13.64 4.20
C TYR A 145 22.08 12.27 4.87
N ARG A 146 22.63 11.32 4.10
CA ARG A 146 22.90 9.94 4.55
C ARG A 146 23.99 9.81 5.62
N LEU A 147 24.79 10.85 5.83
CA LEU A 147 25.86 10.84 6.82
C LEU A 147 25.34 10.92 8.26
N PHE A 148 24.10 11.35 8.46
CA PHE A 148 23.55 11.64 9.80
C PHE A 148 22.24 10.91 10.09
N ALA A 149 21.62 10.27 9.09
CA ALA A 149 20.35 9.57 9.26
C ALA A 149 20.14 8.48 8.19
N ASP A 150 19.48 7.40 8.62
CA ASP A 150 19.10 6.27 7.78
C ASP A 150 17.63 6.35 7.33
N ASN A 151 17.26 5.48 6.38
CA ASN A 151 15.85 5.30 6.03
C ASN A 151 15.10 4.68 7.21
N THR A 152 13.91 5.19 7.50
CA THR A 152 13.02 4.63 8.52
C THR A 152 11.60 4.48 7.98
N VAL A 153 10.90 3.47 8.50
CA VAL A 153 9.49 3.18 8.22
C VAL A 153 8.83 2.75 9.54
N SER A 154 7.59 3.16 9.75
CA SER A 154 6.77 2.82 10.92
C SER A 154 5.34 2.53 10.53
#